data_AF-A0A2D7IN95-F1
#
_entry.id   AF-A0A2D7IN95-F1
#
_cell.length_a   1.000
_cell.length_b   1.000
_cell.length_c   1.000
_cell.angle_alpha   90.00
_cell.angle_beta   90.00
_cell.angle_gamma   90.00
#
_symmetry.space_group_name_H-M   'P 1'
#
loop_
_entity.id
_entity.type
_entity.pdbx_description
1 polymer ?
#
loop_
_entity_poly.entity_id
_entity_poly.type
_entity_poly.pdbx_seq_one_letter_code
_entity_poly.pdbx_strand_id
1 'polypeptide(L)'
;MVLFLWRCASAPSPPPLPPPEPVVKKLESPTVIPPSPPRGLKVQSVIYDRYKMVIEWEKSADVEFGSYRLLQSIGGGKDSDTILVTRDINQTNFVLEKFDPTKENWFWIDVMNTTRLHTSGERKSNTLEVEAPKSSSLQTMEGRYDLKIQWTKNKDEDFEKYTIYRSSVADMKNKEKVKDVLSREDTIQVLSLDSVYFYQVVTQDYWGLKSYSNVIKGDYQVKIWDEEYSIVQTRKIDLTNKKLFGTIPPEFGKLLNLEILLLQSNFLTGDIPEELWGLRKLRVLNISKNQFSGKIPADIHKANAIQEIWFANNDFDGSLPHQIFTLKNLTHLNLSSNRFSGNISESVSNLENLRYLNLFDNNFMGSIPSEIGELKNLKFLSLGKNNLTGSIPPEIAGADKLESIALFENQLIGKIPMEVVTLKNLVYLGLFDNQLGGNISNQIFENSNFSYLRLNNNLLEQVNYDSLCQSGYNWGNSIYFDVSDNDFKEELPSCFSERVFYEIYSSFKFRK
;
A
#
# COMPACT_ATOMS: atom_id res chain seq x y z
N MET A 1 34.87 116.72 -4.38
CA MET A 1 34.35 116.96 -5.74
C MET A 1 32.93 117.47 -5.60
N VAL A 2 32.68 118.68 -6.09
CA VAL A 2 31.47 119.50 -5.93
C VAL A 2 30.41 119.11 -6.97
N LEU A 3 29.11 119.14 -6.61
CA LEU A 3 27.90 119.35 -7.45
C LEU A 3 26.68 119.01 -6.55
N PHE A 4 25.91 119.88 -5.88
CA PHE A 4 25.21 121.15 -6.15
C PHE A 4 24.02 121.11 -7.13
N LEU A 5 22.86 121.56 -6.60
CA LEU A 5 21.67 122.20 -7.24
C LEU A 5 20.50 121.25 -7.58
N TRP A 6 19.21 121.55 -7.40
CA TRP A 6 18.41 122.63 -6.75
C TRP A 6 16.93 122.23 -6.94
N ARG A 7 16.10 122.25 -5.88
CA ARG A 7 14.91 123.13 -5.69
C ARG A 7 13.81 123.16 -6.77
N CYS A 8 12.56 122.92 -6.33
CA CYS A 8 11.38 123.85 -6.29
C CYS A 8 10.26 123.07 -5.55
N ALA A 9 9.67 123.48 -4.40
CA ALA A 9 8.85 124.67 -4.06
C ALA A 9 7.55 124.78 -4.91
N SER A 10 6.32 125.01 -4.43
CA SER A 10 5.64 125.07 -3.11
C SER A 10 4.23 125.67 -3.36
N ALA A 11 3.18 125.34 -2.58
CA ALA A 11 2.02 126.22 -2.31
C ALA A 11 1.10 125.65 -1.17
N PRO A 12 0.29 126.45 -0.45
CA PRO A 12 0.29 126.46 1.03
C PRO A 12 -1.04 126.12 1.75
N SER A 13 -0.94 126.18 3.09
CA SER A 13 -1.76 125.76 4.24
C SER A 13 -3.12 126.44 4.53
N PRO A 14 -3.98 125.78 5.34
CA PRO A 14 -4.97 126.42 6.24
C PRO A 14 -4.72 126.09 7.75
N PRO A 15 -5.42 126.74 8.72
CA PRO A 15 -4.86 127.26 9.98
C PRO A 15 -4.85 126.31 11.20
N PRO A 16 -4.28 126.74 12.36
CA PRO A 16 -4.09 125.88 13.53
C PRO A 16 -5.39 125.64 14.32
N LEU A 17 -5.51 124.44 14.88
CA LEU A 17 -6.59 124.00 15.77
C LEU A 17 -6.00 123.42 17.08
N PRO A 18 -6.76 123.45 18.18
CA PRO A 18 -6.28 123.67 19.56
C PRO A 18 -5.54 122.47 20.18
N PRO A 19 -4.82 122.67 21.30
CA PRO A 19 -4.09 121.60 21.95
C PRO A 19 -5.07 120.52 22.47
N PRO A 20 -4.85 119.24 22.18
CA PRO A 20 -5.65 118.17 22.76
C PRO A 20 -5.28 117.94 24.23
N GLU A 21 -6.33 117.85 25.05
CA GLU A 21 -6.36 117.40 26.44
C GLU A 21 -5.84 115.94 26.60
N PRO A 22 -5.43 115.53 27.83
CA PRO A 22 -4.51 114.41 28.05
C PRO A 22 -5.07 113.05 27.63
N VAL A 23 -4.24 112.28 26.92
CA VAL A 23 -4.53 110.87 26.58
C VAL A 23 -4.47 110.01 27.84
N VAL A 24 -5.65 109.65 28.34
CA VAL A 24 -5.86 108.58 29.30
C VAL A 24 -5.40 107.25 28.67
N LYS A 25 -4.46 106.55 29.30
CA LYS A 25 -4.09 105.17 28.95
C LYS A 25 -5.35 104.30 28.98
N LYS A 26 -5.78 103.85 27.80
CA LYS A 26 -6.78 102.79 27.65
C LYS A 26 -6.15 101.49 28.20
N LEU A 27 -6.77 100.88 29.21
CA LEU A 27 -6.45 99.49 29.57
C LEU A 27 -6.70 98.63 28.32
N GLU A 28 -5.68 97.90 27.89
CA GLU A 28 -5.84 96.85 26.89
C GLU A 28 -6.86 95.83 27.42
N SER A 29 -7.83 95.50 26.58
CA SER A 29 -8.76 94.40 26.81
C SER A 29 -7.95 93.10 26.90
N PRO A 30 -8.31 92.12 27.76
CA PRO A 30 -7.65 90.82 27.70
C PRO A 30 -7.85 90.26 26.30
N THR A 31 -6.74 90.00 25.61
CA THR A 31 -6.73 89.35 24.30
C THR A 31 -7.38 87.98 24.44
N VAL A 32 -8.63 87.84 23.97
CA VAL A 32 -9.26 86.53 23.83
C VAL A 32 -8.54 85.84 22.68
N ILE A 33 -7.56 84.99 23.00
CA ILE A 33 -6.90 84.14 22.01
C ILE A 33 -7.97 83.15 21.53
N PRO A 34 -8.32 83.11 20.23
CA PRO A 34 -9.26 82.13 19.73
C PRO A 34 -8.71 80.72 19.98
N PRO A 35 -9.56 79.74 20.36
CA PRO A 35 -9.08 78.40 20.70
C PRO A 35 -8.37 77.78 19.49
N SER A 36 -7.14 77.32 19.71
CA SER A 36 -6.36 76.62 18.70
C SER A 36 -6.72 75.13 18.68
N PRO A 37 -6.73 74.49 17.50
CA PRO A 37 -6.92 73.06 17.43
C PRO A 37 -5.78 72.31 18.15
N PRO A 38 -6.03 71.11 18.70
CA PRO A 38 -5.02 70.32 19.38
C PRO A 38 -3.88 69.94 18.42
N ARG A 39 -2.70 69.61 18.94
CA ARG A 39 -1.61 69.08 18.11
C ARG A 39 -1.93 67.65 17.66
N GLY A 40 -1.66 67.33 16.39
CA GLY A 40 -1.76 65.95 15.88
C GLY A 40 -0.74 65.03 16.55
N LEU A 41 -1.18 63.84 16.93
CA LEU A 41 -0.36 62.84 17.64
C LEU A 41 0.19 61.80 16.69
N LYS A 42 1.40 61.30 16.95
CA LYS A 42 1.95 60.17 16.19
C LYS A 42 1.59 58.85 16.85
N VAL A 43 1.26 57.86 16.02
CA VAL A 43 1.26 56.46 16.44
C VAL A 43 2.71 56.02 16.56
N GLN A 44 3.13 55.66 17.77
CA GLN A 44 4.51 55.30 18.11
C GLN A 44 4.86 53.89 17.62
N SER A 45 3.99 52.92 17.87
CA SER A 45 4.23 51.51 17.53
C SER A 45 2.93 50.83 17.10
N VAL A 46 3.07 49.87 16.17
CA VAL A 46 2.01 48.94 15.77
C VAL A 46 2.71 47.58 15.65
N ILE A 47 2.69 46.81 16.73
CA ILE A 47 3.38 45.51 16.84
C ILE A 47 2.35 44.41 17.09
N TYR A 48 2.65 43.18 16.69
CA TYR A 48 1.73 42.06 16.87
C TYR A 48 2.45 40.76 17.24
N ASP A 49 1.71 39.85 17.85
CA ASP A 49 2.05 38.44 18.04
C ASP A 49 0.91 37.55 17.48
N ARG A 50 0.89 36.25 17.78
CA ARG A 50 -0.18 35.34 17.32
C ARG A 50 -1.58 35.71 17.82
N TYR A 51 -1.69 36.37 18.96
CA TYR A 51 -2.94 36.56 19.69
C TYR A 51 -3.45 37.99 19.65
N LYS A 52 -2.57 38.98 19.46
CA LYS A 52 -2.94 40.39 19.54
C LYS A 52 -2.04 41.32 18.73
N MET A 53 -2.62 42.44 18.31
CA MET A 53 -1.92 43.61 17.79
C MET A 53 -2.05 44.76 18.79
N VAL A 54 -0.92 45.35 19.17
CA VAL A 54 -0.84 46.46 20.12
C VAL A 54 -0.49 47.73 19.36
N ILE A 55 -1.34 48.74 19.51
CA ILE A 55 -1.18 50.07 18.92
C ILE A 55 -0.88 51.03 20.05
N GLU A 56 0.23 51.77 19.97
CA GLU A 56 0.61 52.78 20.97
C GLU A 56 0.77 54.14 20.31
N TRP A 57 0.32 55.21 20.96
CA TRP A 57 0.42 56.58 20.46
C TRP A 57 0.92 57.56 21.52
N GLU A 58 1.42 58.70 21.05
CA GLU A 58 1.91 59.76 21.93
C GLU A 58 0.81 60.29 22.85
N LYS A 59 1.13 60.59 24.10
CA LYS A 59 0.21 61.28 25.01
C LYS A 59 0.01 62.74 24.57
N SER A 60 -1.22 63.22 24.58
CA SER A 60 -1.51 64.64 24.35
C SER A 60 -0.90 65.52 25.44
N ALA A 61 -0.24 66.60 25.01
CA ALA A 61 0.23 67.68 25.89
C ALA A 61 -0.77 68.85 25.95
N ASP A 62 -1.93 68.72 25.29
CA ASP A 62 -2.95 69.76 25.27
C ASP A 62 -3.64 69.87 26.65
N VAL A 63 -3.60 71.05 27.24
CA VAL A 63 -4.23 71.36 28.54
C VAL A 63 -5.76 71.29 28.43
N GLU A 64 -6.31 71.53 27.24
CA GLU A 64 -7.75 71.46 26.94
C GLU A 64 -8.14 70.12 26.30
N PHE A 65 -7.42 69.03 26.60
CA PHE A 65 -7.73 67.71 26.06
C PHE A 65 -9.20 67.28 26.31
N GLY A 66 -9.88 66.86 25.25
CA GLY A 66 -11.26 66.36 25.28
C GLY A 66 -11.36 64.85 25.12
N SER A 67 -10.81 64.29 24.04
CA SER A 67 -10.81 62.83 23.80
C SER A 67 -9.82 62.40 22.72
N TYR A 68 -9.42 61.13 22.77
CA TYR A 68 -8.85 60.41 21.63
C TYR A 68 -9.92 59.65 20.87
N ARG A 69 -9.79 59.61 19.54
CA ARG A 69 -10.49 58.69 18.66
C ARG A 69 -9.46 57.93 17.82
N LEU A 70 -9.35 56.62 18.03
CA LEU A 70 -8.49 55.75 17.25
C LEU A 70 -9.25 55.26 16.01
N LEU A 71 -8.68 55.53 14.84
CA LEU A 71 -9.22 55.17 13.54
C LEU A 71 -8.40 54.04 12.92
N GLN A 72 -9.06 53.08 12.26
CA GLN A 72 -8.45 51.96 11.55
C GLN A 72 -8.91 51.92 10.09
N SER A 73 -8.01 51.54 9.18
CA SER A 73 -8.34 51.22 7.79
C SER A 73 -7.48 50.06 7.27
N ILE A 74 -8.08 49.09 6.61
CA ILE A 74 -7.40 47.90 6.08
C ILE A 74 -7.08 48.11 4.59
N GLY A 75 -5.84 47.85 4.17
CA GLY A 75 -5.45 47.86 2.75
C GLY A 75 -5.32 49.26 2.11
N GLY A 76 -5.09 50.30 2.92
CA GLY A 76 -4.77 51.64 2.42
C GLY A 76 -5.96 52.48 1.94
N GLY A 77 -7.20 52.01 2.16
CA GLY A 77 -8.42 52.73 1.81
C GLY A 77 -8.57 54.11 2.48
N LYS A 78 -9.51 54.91 1.97
CA LYS A 78 -9.95 56.17 2.58
C LYS A 78 -11.03 55.97 3.64
N ASP A 79 -11.76 54.87 3.57
CA ASP A 79 -12.76 54.51 4.57
C ASP A 79 -12.06 54.05 5.85
N SER A 80 -12.53 54.59 6.98
CA SER A 80 -11.93 54.38 8.28
C SER A 80 -12.98 54.11 9.33
N ASP A 81 -12.80 53.04 10.10
CA ASP A 81 -13.65 52.72 11.23
C ASP A 81 -13.08 53.32 12.51
N THR A 82 -13.98 53.79 13.38
CA THR A 82 -13.59 54.18 14.74
C THR A 82 -13.60 52.95 15.62
N ILE A 83 -12.43 52.57 16.13
CA ILE A 83 -12.27 51.36 16.95
C ILE A 83 -12.14 51.65 18.45
N LEU A 84 -11.80 52.88 18.82
CA LEU A 84 -11.79 53.34 20.21
C LEU A 84 -12.13 54.84 20.29
N VAL A 85 -12.94 55.20 21.29
CA VAL A 85 -13.08 56.59 21.76
C VAL A 85 -12.85 56.61 23.26
N THR A 86 -11.93 57.44 23.72
CA THR A 86 -11.64 57.55 25.17
C THR A 86 -11.40 59.00 25.57
N ARG A 87 -11.85 59.34 26.78
CA ARG A 87 -11.60 60.64 27.42
C ARG A 87 -10.49 60.57 28.47
N ASP A 88 -9.91 59.38 28.68
CA ASP A 88 -8.74 59.24 29.53
C ASP A 88 -7.48 59.62 28.74
N ILE A 89 -6.88 60.75 29.09
CA ILE A 89 -5.65 61.24 28.47
C ILE A 89 -4.48 60.26 28.65
N ASN A 90 -4.52 59.39 29.66
CA ASN A 90 -3.48 58.40 29.94
C ASN A 90 -3.61 57.14 29.10
N GLN A 91 -4.79 56.85 28.54
CA GLN A 91 -4.98 55.72 27.66
C GLN A 91 -4.32 56.02 26.32
N THR A 92 -3.11 55.46 26.16
CA THR A 92 -2.21 55.71 25.02
C THR A 92 -1.89 54.43 24.26
N ASN A 93 -2.61 53.35 24.54
CA ASN A 93 -2.52 52.10 23.81
C ASN A 93 -3.89 51.44 23.62
N PHE A 94 -3.97 50.56 22.63
CA PHE A 94 -5.13 49.71 22.33
C PHE A 94 -4.69 48.34 21.85
N VAL A 95 -5.42 47.30 22.24
CA VAL A 95 -5.15 45.91 21.87
C VAL A 95 -6.26 45.40 20.97
N LEU A 96 -5.88 44.94 19.78
CA LEU A 96 -6.78 44.36 18.79
C LEU A 96 -6.55 42.84 18.75
N GLU A 97 -7.57 42.06 19.11
CA GLU A 97 -7.49 40.58 19.16
C GLU A 97 -7.78 39.91 17.82
N LYS A 98 -8.42 40.61 16.89
CA LYS A 98 -8.77 40.08 15.56
C LYS A 98 -8.20 40.99 14.49
N PHE A 99 -7.23 40.46 13.75
CA PHE A 99 -6.54 41.18 12.69
C PHE A 99 -5.95 40.20 11.68
N ASP A 100 -5.52 40.74 10.54
CA ASP A 100 -4.79 40.00 9.50
C ASP A 100 -3.47 40.74 9.25
N PRO A 101 -2.33 40.24 9.80
CA PRO A 101 -1.05 40.92 9.68
C PRO A 101 -0.44 40.79 8.27
N THR A 102 -1.00 39.93 7.40
CA THR A 102 -0.60 39.84 5.99
C THR A 102 -1.10 41.03 5.15
N LYS A 103 -1.97 41.86 5.74
CA LYS A 103 -2.48 43.11 5.17
C LYS A 103 -1.97 44.31 5.96
N GLU A 104 -1.92 45.46 5.29
CA GLU A 104 -1.64 46.73 5.96
C GLU A 104 -2.86 47.15 6.78
N ASN A 105 -2.71 47.17 8.11
CA ASN A 105 -3.68 47.73 9.05
C ASN A 105 -3.21 49.13 9.42
N TRP A 106 -3.81 50.17 8.85
CA TRP A 106 -3.42 51.56 9.08
C TRP A 106 -4.17 52.16 10.26
N PHE A 107 -3.45 52.85 11.15
CA PHE A 107 -3.98 53.50 12.35
C PHE A 107 -3.56 54.97 12.44
N TRP A 108 -4.45 55.83 12.94
CA TRP A 108 -4.15 57.21 13.32
C TRP A 108 -5.09 57.68 14.42
N ILE A 109 -4.65 58.70 15.15
CA ILE A 109 -5.41 59.29 16.27
C ILE A 109 -6.01 60.62 15.81
N ASP A 110 -7.31 60.76 15.96
CA ASP A 110 -8.00 62.04 15.93
C ASP A 110 -8.16 62.55 17.37
N VAL A 111 -7.50 63.66 17.69
CA VAL A 111 -7.57 64.30 19.01
C VAL A 111 -8.57 65.41 18.96
N MET A 112 -9.46 65.46 19.95
CA MET A 112 -10.41 66.53 20.15
C MET A 112 -10.10 67.27 21.45
N ASN A 113 -10.15 68.61 21.45
CA ASN A 113 -10.10 69.43 22.66
C ASN A 113 -11.52 69.71 23.23
N THR A 114 -11.62 70.39 24.36
CA THR A 114 -12.90 70.74 25.00
C THR A 114 -13.75 71.72 24.17
N THR A 115 -13.14 72.46 23.23
CA THR A 115 -13.82 73.37 22.29
C THR A 115 -14.28 72.68 21.00
N ARG A 116 -14.16 71.35 20.90
CA ARG A 116 -14.57 70.50 19.76
C ARG A 116 -13.77 70.75 18.48
N LEU A 117 -12.57 71.29 18.59
CA LEU A 117 -11.62 71.32 17.48
C LEU A 117 -10.88 69.99 17.42
N HIS A 118 -10.66 69.50 16.20
CA HIS A 118 -10.07 68.19 15.93
C HIS A 118 -8.78 68.32 15.14
N THR A 119 -7.82 67.46 15.44
CA THR A 119 -6.63 67.26 14.63
C THR A 119 -6.30 65.79 14.53
N SER A 120 -6.26 65.29 13.30
CA SER A 120 -5.81 63.92 12.99
C SER A 120 -4.30 63.86 12.82
N GLY A 121 -3.70 62.83 13.41
CA GLY A 121 -2.28 62.52 13.31
C GLY A 121 -1.86 61.84 11.99
N GLU A 122 -0.56 61.59 11.86
CA GLU A 122 -0.02 60.78 10.76
C GLU A 122 -0.47 59.31 10.90
N ARG A 123 -0.71 58.66 9.75
CA ARG A 123 -1.07 57.23 9.69
C ARG A 123 0.18 56.36 9.87
N LYS A 124 0.05 55.27 10.62
CA LYS A 124 1.08 54.22 10.74
C LYS A 124 0.44 52.84 10.60
N SER A 125 1.15 51.91 9.97
CA SER A 125 0.69 50.51 9.80
C SER A 125 1.59 49.52 10.53
N ASN A 126 1.10 48.28 10.68
CA ASN A 126 1.92 47.14 11.12
C ASN A 126 2.97 46.79 10.06
N THR A 127 4.03 46.11 10.50
CA THR A 127 4.90 45.37 9.58
C THR A 127 4.08 44.25 8.93
N LEU A 128 4.21 44.03 7.62
CA LEU A 128 3.48 42.96 6.94
C LEU A 128 4.09 41.60 7.28
N GLU A 129 3.24 40.64 7.61
CA GLU A 129 3.62 39.24 7.71
C GLU A 129 3.77 38.66 6.30
N VAL A 130 5.01 38.40 5.90
CA VAL A 130 5.36 37.87 4.57
C VAL A 130 6.26 36.64 4.66
N GLU A 131 6.74 36.30 5.85
CA GLU A 131 7.64 35.18 6.04
C GLU A 131 6.83 33.89 6.12
N ALA A 132 6.90 33.08 5.06
CA ALA A 132 6.31 31.76 5.08
C ALA A 132 6.94 30.88 6.18
N PRO A 133 6.19 29.92 6.75
CA PRO A 133 6.74 29.01 7.76
C PRO A 133 7.92 28.22 7.18
N LYS A 134 8.87 27.82 8.03
CA LYS A 134 10.00 26.98 7.63
C LYS A 134 9.51 25.69 6.98
N SER A 135 10.02 25.42 5.77
CA SER A 135 9.70 24.22 5.01
C SER A 135 10.19 22.97 5.73
N SER A 136 9.33 21.95 5.78
CA SER A 136 9.71 20.63 6.26
C SER A 136 10.52 19.87 5.21
N SER A 137 11.49 19.05 5.63
CA SER A 137 12.16 18.07 4.76
C SER A 137 11.44 16.73 4.86
N LEU A 138 11.14 16.11 3.72
CA LEU A 138 10.34 14.89 3.60
C LEU A 138 11.22 13.71 3.13
N GLN A 139 11.08 12.55 3.77
CA GLN A 139 11.81 11.33 3.44
C GLN A 139 10.90 10.10 3.46
N THR A 140 11.22 9.10 2.65
CA THR A 140 10.62 7.76 2.75
C THR A 140 11.27 7.01 3.91
N MET A 141 10.46 6.29 4.67
CA MET A 141 10.93 5.35 5.67
C MET A 141 10.55 3.93 5.25
N GLU A 142 11.54 3.05 5.33
CA GLU A 142 11.31 1.62 5.18
C GLU A 142 10.66 1.09 6.46
N GLY A 143 9.45 0.56 6.34
CA GLY A 143 8.79 -0.21 7.38
C GLY A 143 8.87 -1.70 7.12
N ARG A 144 8.72 -2.51 8.17
CA ARG A 144 8.78 -3.99 8.06
C ARG A 144 7.68 -4.53 7.12
N TYR A 145 6.51 -3.88 7.11
CA TYR A 145 5.34 -4.30 6.31
C TYR A 145 4.53 -3.11 5.77
N ASP A 146 5.14 -1.92 5.70
CA ASP A 146 4.48 -0.73 5.20
C ASP A 146 5.48 0.25 4.59
N LEU A 147 4.97 1.05 3.65
CA LEU A 147 5.67 2.22 3.15
C LEU A 147 5.25 3.43 3.97
N LYS A 148 6.21 4.14 4.53
CA LYS A 148 5.97 5.34 5.34
C LYS A 148 6.67 6.54 4.75
N ILE A 149 6.12 7.71 5.02
CA ILE A 149 6.80 8.99 4.81
C ILE A 149 6.92 9.69 6.15
N GLN A 150 8.04 10.38 6.35
CA GLN A 150 8.29 11.18 7.53
C GLN A 150 8.81 12.55 7.13
N TRP A 151 8.38 13.60 7.84
CA TRP A 151 8.90 14.94 7.63
C TRP A 151 9.47 15.57 8.89
N THR A 152 10.37 16.55 8.73
CA THR A 152 10.91 17.28 9.86
C THR A 152 9.85 18.14 10.53
N LYS A 153 9.79 18.10 11.86
CA LYS A 153 8.93 18.97 12.65
C LYS A 153 9.26 20.45 12.44
N ASN A 154 8.24 21.24 12.11
CA ASN A 154 8.28 22.70 12.04
C ASN A 154 8.43 23.30 13.45
N LYS A 155 9.18 24.41 13.53
CA LYS A 155 9.57 25.07 14.77
C LYS A 155 8.99 26.48 14.92
N ASP A 156 8.12 26.91 14.02
CA ASP A 156 7.56 28.26 14.06
C ASP A 156 6.41 28.32 15.09
N GLU A 157 6.32 29.42 15.83
CA GLU A 157 5.37 29.56 16.93
C GLU A 157 3.92 29.61 16.43
N ASP A 158 3.75 30.21 15.26
CA ASP A 158 2.50 30.39 14.54
C ASP A 158 2.12 29.22 13.63
N PHE A 159 2.79 28.07 13.73
CA PHE A 159 2.37 26.85 13.04
C PHE A 159 0.87 26.55 13.28
N GLU A 160 0.19 26.21 12.19
CA GLU A 160 -1.21 25.81 12.19
C GLU A 160 -1.37 24.34 11.84
N LYS A 161 -0.82 23.90 10.69
CA LYS A 161 -0.98 22.51 10.24
C LYS A 161 0.03 22.09 9.18
N TYR A 162 0.14 20.78 9.00
CA TYR A 162 0.63 20.18 7.75
C TYR A 162 -0.53 19.71 6.88
N THR A 163 -0.37 19.79 5.56
CA THR A 163 -1.25 19.15 4.59
C THR A 163 -0.42 18.23 3.70
N ILE A 164 -0.76 16.94 3.71
CA ILE A 164 -0.12 15.93 2.87
C ILE A 164 -0.85 15.89 1.53
N TYR A 165 -0.10 16.07 0.45
CA TYR A 165 -0.60 15.93 -0.92
C TYR A 165 0.05 14.74 -1.60
N ARG A 166 -0.68 14.13 -2.54
CA ARG A 166 -0.13 13.14 -3.47
C ARG A 166 -0.46 13.47 -4.93
N SER A 167 0.35 12.99 -5.88
CA SER A 167 0.09 13.11 -7.31
C SER A 167 0.64 11.90 -8.07
N SER A 168 0.08 11.60 -9.24
CA SER A 168 0.61 10.56 -10.14
C SER A 168 1.88 11.00 -10.88
N VAL A 169 2.21 12.29 -10.85
CA VAL A 169 3.38 12.89 -11.52
C VAL A 169 4.23 13.71 -10.55
N ALA A 170 5.54 13.75 -10.81
CA ALA A 170 6.51 14.36 -9.92
C ALA A 170 6.38 15.89 -9.79
N ASP A 171 5.77 16.56 -10.77
CA ASP A 171 5.64 18.03 -10.76
C ASP A 171 4.56 18.56 -9.80
N MET A 172 3.75 17.65 -9.23
CA MET A 172 2.72 17.96 -8.24
C MET A 172 1.67 18.99 -8.70
N LYS A 173 1.48 19.23 -10.02
CA LYS A 173 0.51 20.21 -10.52
C LYS A 173 -0.94 19.81 -10.26
N ASN A 174 -1.26 18.54 -10.52
CA ASN A 174 -2.59 17.97 -10.29
C ASN A 174 -2.59 17.11 -9.02
N LYS A 175 -2.13 17.70 -7.92
CA LYS A 175 -2.05 17.01 -6.63
C LYS A 175 -3.39 16.98 -5.92
N GLU A 176 -3.68 15.86 -5.26
CA GLU A 176 -4.85 15.67 -4.42
C GLU A 176 -4.48 15.68 -2.94
N LYS A 177 -5.39 16.18 -2.10
CA LYS A 177 -5.19 16.22 -0.64
C LYS A 177 -5.39 14.83 -0.06
N VAL A 178 -4.38 14.31 0.64
CA VAL A 178 -4.46 13.05 1.38
C VAL A 178 -5.05 13.30 2.76
N LYS A 179 -4.44 14.21 3.54
CA LYS A 179 -4.81 14.45 4.94
C LYS A 179 -4.27 15.78 5.45
N ASP A 180 -5.00 16.40 6.37
CA ASP A 180 -4.49 17.49 7.22
C ASP A 180 -4.02 16.93 8.57
N VAL A 181 -2.89 17.43 9.07
CA VAL A 181 -2.28 17.05 10.35
C VAL A 181 -2.10 18.30 11.19
N LEU A 182 -2.90 18.41 12.26
CA LEU A 182 -2.97 19.59 13.12
C LEU A 182 -1.91 19.56 14.23
N SER A 183 -1.48 18.36 14.65
CA SER A 183 -0.40 18.21 15.62
C SER A 183 0.94 18.41 14.91
N ARG A 184 1.75 19.35 15.41
CA ARG A 184 3.12 19.54 14.91
C ARG A 184 4.06 18.36 15.21
N GLU A 185 3.69 17.51 16.18
CA GLU A 185 4.45 16.32 16.58
C GLU A 185 4.21 15.13 15.64
N ASP A 186 3.03 15.06 15.03
CA ASP A 186 2.63 13.95 14.16
C ASP A 186 3.31 14.11 12.80
N THR A 187 4.48 13.49 12.66
CA THR A 187 5.37 13.69 11.50
C THR A 187 5.51 12.47 10.61
N ILE A 188 4.67 11.46 10.78
CA ILE A 188 4.73 10.18 10.06
C ILE A 188 3.38 9.88 9.42
N GLN A 189 3.40 9.36 8.19
CA GLN A 189 2.22 8.88 7.49
C GLN A 189 2.49 7.54 6.79
N VAL A 190 1.61 6.56 7.02
CA VAL A 190 1.60 5.29 6.28
C VAL A 190 0.94 5.51 4.92
N LEU A 191 1.56 4.99 3.87
CA LEU A 191 1.10 5.10 2.50
C LEU A 191 0.37 3.83 2.05
N SER A 192 -0.61 4.02 1.18
CA SER A 192 -1.23 2.92 0.44
C SER A 192 -0.27 2.41 -0.64
N LEU A 193 -0.29 1.10 -0.88
CA LEU A 193 0.54 0.41 -1.86
C LEU A 193 -0.24 0.08 -3.16
N ASP A 194 -1.36 0.75 -3.39
CA ASP A 194 -2.22 0.56 -4.56
C ASP A 194 -1.61 1.08 -5.86
N SER A 195 -0.90 2.21 -5.79
CA SER A 195 -0.27 2.85 -6.94
C SER A 195 0.91 3.70 -6.53
N VAL A 196 1.82 3.95 -7.47
CA VAL A 196 2.96 4.83 -7.25
C VAL A 196 2.48 6.27 -7.30
N TYR A 197 2.64 6.98 -6.18
CA TYR A 197 2.38 8.41 -6.10
C TYR A 197 3.63 9.17 -5.68
N PHE A 198 3.68 10.45 -6.02
CA PHE A 198 4.63 11.42 -5.50
C PHE A 198 3.97 12.19 -4.35
N TYR A 199 4.73 12.47 -3.30
CA TYR A 199 4.24 13.09 -2.08
C TYR A 199 4.96 14.40 -1.80
N GLN A 200 4.20 15.37 -1.29
CA GLN A 200 4.71 16.65 -0.81
C GLN A 200 3.92 17.05 0.44
N VAL A 201 4.63 17.54 1.45
CA VAL A 201 4.02 18.09 2.66
C VAL A 201 4.05 19.61 2.56
N VAL A 202 2.90 20.22 2.76
CA VAL A 202 2.74 21.68 2.82
C VAL A 202 2.60 22.06 4.28
N THR A 203 3.47 22.95 4.76
CA THR A 203 3.34 23.55 6.09
C THR A 203 2.59 24.86 5.94
N GLN A 204 1.58 25.07 6.77
CA GLN A 204 0.81 26.30 6.82
C GLN A 204 0.89 26.90 8.22
N ASP A 205 1.10 28.21 8.31
CA ASP A 205 0.97 28.97 9.55
C ASP A 205 -0.48 29.40 9.82
N TYR A 206 -0.68 30.08 10.94
CA TYR A 206 -1.97 30.59 11.39
C TYR A 206 -2.54 31.65 10.45
N TRP A 207 -1.66 32.40 9.77
CA TRP A 207 -2.02 33.49 8.86
C TRP A 207 -2.31 33.02 7.43
N GLY A 208 -2.07 31.74 7.14
CA GLY A 208 -2.36 31.12 5.85
C GLY A 208 -1.20 31.13 4.86
N LEU A 209 -0.02 31.63 5.25
CA LEU A 209 1.19 31.49 4.44
C LEU A 209 1.65 30.04 4.44
N LYS A 210 2.29 29.65 3.34
CA LYS A 210 2.60 28.24 3.06
C LYS A 210 4.04 28.07 2.61
N SER A 211 4.64 26.99 3.07
CA SER A 211 5.88 26.45 2.51
C SER A 211 5.72 25.00 2.09
N TYR A 212 6.61 24.56 1.22
CA TYR A 212 6.51 23.28 0.54
C TYR A 212 7.77 22.46 0.81
N SER A 213 7.60 21.20 1.18
CA SER A 213 8.72 20.26 1.24
C SER A 213 9.26 19.92 -0.15
N ASN A 214 10.40 19.21 -0.16
CA ASN A 214 10.80 18.42 -1.32
C ASN A 214 9.72 17.39 -1.68
N VAL A 215 9.74 16.93 -2.93
CA VAL A 215 8.86 15.88 -3.45
C VAL A 215 9.58 14.54 -3.35
N ILE A 216 8.89 13.51 -2.86
CA ILE A 216 9.42 12.14 -2.83
C ILE A 216 8.53 11.19 -3.63
N LYS A 217 9.13 10.17 -4.23
CA LYS A 217 8.39 9.05 -4.81
C LYS A 217 7.98 8.11 -3.68
N GLY A 218 6.69 7.83 -3.55
CA GLY A 218 6.15 6.84 -2.61
C GLY A 218 6.37 5.43 -3.12
N ASP A 219 7.62 5.05 -3.32
CA ASP A 219 8.08 3.75 -3.79
C ASP A 219 9.58 3.65 -3.50
N TYR A 220 10.07 2.48 -3.12
CA TYR A 220 11.50 2.20 -3.02
C TYR A 220 11.82 0.85 -3.67
N GLN A 221 13.09 0.68 -4.02
CA GLN A 221 13.59 -0.54 -4.62
C GLN A 221 14.11 -1.48 -3.53
N VAL A 222 13.66 -2.74 -3.58
CA VAL A 222 14.21 -3.83 -2.79
C VAL A 222 15.18 -4.59 -3.67
N LYS A 223 16.45 -4.70 -3.24
CA LYS A 223 17.46 -5.48 -3.95
C LYS A 223 17.37 -6.95 -3.55
N ILE A 224 17.18 -7.85 -4.51
CA ILE A 224 17.11 -9.31 -4.32
C ILE A 224 17.96 -9.98 -5.41
N TRP A 225 19.00 -10.74 -5.02
CA TRP A 225 19.94 -11.43 -5.92
C TRP A 225 20.36 -10.58 -7.13
N ASP A 226 20.81 -9.35 -6.86
CA ASP A 226 21.27 -8.35 -7.83
C ASP A 226 20.24 -7.65 -8.71
N GLU A 227 18.95 -7.97 -8.56
CA GLU A 227 17.86 -7.27 -9.22
C GLU A 227 17.15 -6.31 -8.24
N GLU A 228 16.66 -5.18 -8.75
CA GLU A 228 15.89 -4.19 -7.99
C GLU A 228 14.39 -4.29 -8.30
N TYR A 229 13.58 -4.42 -7.25
CA TYR A 229 12.13 -4.58 -7.35
C TYR A 229 11.38 -3.46 -6.63
N SER A 230 10.45 -2.83 -7.33
CA SER A 230 9.55 -1.83 -6.74
C SER A 230 8.56 -2.52 -5.80
N ILE A 231 8.47 -2.06 -4.56
CA ILE A 231 7.48 -2.59 -3.60
C ILE A 231 6.04 -2.30 -4.04
N VAL A 232 5.83 -1.22 -4.80
CA VAL A 232 4.50 -0.77 -5.18
C VAL A 232 4.06 -1.37 -6.50
N GLN A 233 4.98 -1.58 -7.46
CA GLN A 233 4.64 -2.03 -8.82
C GLN A 233 4.82 -3.54 -9.03
N THR A 234 5.71 -4.19 -8.27
CA THR A 234 6.00 -5.60 -8.50
C THR A 234 4.79 -6.47 -8.15
N ARG A 235 4.29 -7.22 -9.14
CA ARG A 235 3.21 -8.21 -9.00
C ARG A 235 3.66 -9.61 -9.34
N LYS A 236 4.65 -9.75 -10.21
CA LYS A 236 5.19 -11.03 -10.64
C LYS A 236 6.71 -10.96 -10.65
N ILE A 237 7.34 -11.97 -10.08
CA ILE A 237 8.78 -12.22 -10.21
C ILE A 237 8.94 -13.61 -10.83
N ASP A 238 9.71 -13.67 -11.92
CA ASP A 238 10.06 -14.90 -12.61
C ASP A 238 11.56 -15.04 -12.72
N LEU A 239 12.12 -15.85 -11.82
CA LEU A 239 13.52 -16.20 -11.74
C LEU A 239 13.72 -17.68 -12.05
N THR A 240 12.87 -18.24 -12.90
CA THR A 240 12.99 -19.61 -13.39
C THR A 240 14.33 -19.82 -14.09
N ASN A 241 15.04 -20.90 -13.74
CA ASN A 241 16.27 -21.31 -14.43
C ASN A 241 17.33 -20.19 -14.55
N LYS A 242 17.59 -19.52 -13.42
CA LYS A 242 18.58 -18.44 -13.32
C LYS A 242 19.90 -18.88 -12.69
N LYS A 243 20.04 -20.18 -12.36
CA LYS A 243 21.21 -20.74 -11.66
C LYS A 243 21.46 -20.06 -10.30
N LEU A 244 20.40 -19.60 -9.64
CA LEU A 244 20.48 -19.00 -8.32
C LEU A 244 20.89 -20.05 -7.29
N PHE A 245 21.66 -19.63 -6.28
CA PHE A 245 22.14 -20.47 -5.19
C PHE A 245 21.95 -19.76 -3.85
N GLY A 246 22.07 -20.51 -2.75
CA GLY A 246 21.80 -20.02 -1.40
C GLY A 246 20.31 -20.10 -1.03
N THR A 247 19.90 -19.36 -0.01
CA THR A 247 18.52 -19.38 0.50
C THR A 247 17.65 -18.33 -0.18
N ILE A 248 16.33 -18.46 -0.09
CA ILE A 248 15.40 -17.39 -0.47
C ILE A 248 15.62 -16.19 0.46
N PRO A 249 15.91 -14.98 -0.07
CA PRO A 249 16.08 -13.77 0.73
C PRO A 249 14.76 -13.38 1.42
N PRO A 250 14.74 -13.12 2.75
CA PRO A 250 13.54 -12.67 3.46
C PRO A 250 13.00 -11.33 2.93
N GLU A 251 13.82 -10.57 2.19
CA GLU A 251 13.46 -9.33 1.51
C GLU A 251 12.28 -9.48 0.53
N PHE A 252 12.00 -10.68 0.01
CA PHE A 252 10.77 -10.93 -0.75
C PHE A 252 9.51 -10.57 0.03
N GLY A 253 9.52 -10.71 1.37
CA GLY A 253 8.41 -10.34 2.24
C GLY A 253 8.08 -8.84 2.24
N LYS A 254 8.97 -7.98 1.72
CA LYS A 254 8.72 -6.53 1.55
C LYS A 254 7.86 -6.23 0.32
N LEU A 255 7.75 -7.17 -0.62
CA LEU A 255 6.99 -7.02 -1.85
C LEU A 255 5.51 -7.36 -1.62
N LEU A 256 4.82 -6.57 -0.79
CA LEU A 256 3.46 -6.84 -0.30
C LEU A 256 2.39 -6.93 -1.40
N ASN A 257 2.72 -6.46 -2.60
CA ASN A 257 1.87 -6.59 -3.77
C ASN A 257 2.17 -7.81 -4.65
N LEU A 258 3.19 -8.61 -4.32
CA LEU A 258 3.58 -9.76 -5.11
C LEU A 258 2.45 -10.80 -5.14
N GLU A 259 2.08 -11.21 -6.34
CA GLU A 259 1.03 -12.20 -6.61
C GLU A 259 1.61 -13.52 -7.14
N ILE A 260 2.74 -13.46 -7.86
CA ILE A 260 3.34 -14.63 -8.50
C ILE A 260 4.84 -14.62 -8.24
N LEU A 261 5.35 -15.68 -7.62
CA LEU A 261 6.77 -15.91 -7.40
C LEU A 261 7.18 -17.26 -8.01
N LEU A 262 8.00 -17.21 -9.06
CA LEU A 262 8.51 -18.38 -9.78
C LEU A 262 10.03 -18.46 -9.60
N LEU A 263 10.48 -19.48 -8.89
CA LEU A 263 11.88 -19.76 -8.53
C LEU A 263 12.34 -21.16 -9.00
N GLN A 264 11.56 -21.82 -9.84
CA GLN A 264 11.81 -23.22 -10.18
C GLN A 264 13.06 -23.43 -11.04
N SER A 265 13.65 -24.62 -10.93
CA SER A 265 14.87 -25.02 -11.66
C SER A 265 16.09 -24.16 -11.32
N ASN A 266 16.37 -23.97 -10.03
CA ASN A 266 17.58 -23.30 -9.54
C ASN A 266 18.36 -24.25 -8.59
N PHE A 267 19.36 -23.72 -7.89
CA PHE A 267 20.15 -24.42 -6.88
C PHE A 267 19.90 -23.84 -5.48
N LEU A 268 18.66 -23.42 -5.21
CA LEU A 268 18.28 -22.82 -3.93
C LEU A 268 18.19 -23.89 -2.84
N THR A 269 18.61 -23.54 -1.63
CA THR A 269 18.68 -24.41 -0.47
C THR A 269 17.97 -23.78 0.75
N GLY A 270 17.93 -24.51 1.86
CA GLY A 270 17.39 -24.02 3.14
C GLY A 270 15.87 -24.16 3.25
N ASP A 271 15.30 -23.40 4.19
CA ASP A 271 13.85 -23.36 4.43
C ASP A 271 13.19 -22.19 3.68
N ILE A 272 11.85 -22.19 3.62
CA ILE A 272 11.07 -21.06 3.11
C ILE A 272 10.96 -20.00 4.22
N PRO A 273 11.45 -18.75 4.03
CA PRO A 273 11.45 -17.71 5.05
C PRO A 273 10.03 -17.35 5.50
N GLU A 274 9.86 -17.02 6.79
CA GLU A 274 8.55 -16.76 7.39
C GLU A 274 7.85 -15.54 6.76
N GLU A 275 8.64 -14.58 6.29
CA GLU A 275 8.18 -13.33 5.70
C GLU A 275 7.42 -13.55 4.39
N LEU A 276 7.72 -14.62 3.64
CA LEU A 276 6.99 -14.96 2.42
C LEU A 276 5.52 -15.28 2.69
N TRP A 277 5.23 -15.91 3.83
CA TRP A 277 3.85 -16.25 4.20
C TRP A 277 3.04 -15.01 4.61
N GLY A 278 3.71 -13.90 4.91
CA GLY A 278 3.08 -12.59 5.13
C GLY A 278 2.54 -11.93 3.87
N LEU A 279 2.87 -12.43 2.68
CA LEU A 279 2.45 -11.87 1.39
C LEU A 279 0.97 -12.22 1.08
N ARG A 280 0.06 -11.42 1.62
CA ARG A 280 -1.41 -11.63 1.52
C ARG A 280 -1.98 -11.52 0.10
N LYS A 281 -1.19 -11.12 -0.89
CA LYS A 281 -1.60 -11.12 -2.31
C LYS A 281 -0.97 -12.25 -3.11
N LEU A 282 -0.07 -13.05 -2.51
CA LEU A 282 0.61 -14.14 -3.20
C LEU A 282 -0.39 -15.24 -3.55
N ARG A 283 -0.52 -15.51 -4.85
CA ARG A 283 -1.44 -16.49 -5.44
C ARG A 283 -0.69 -17.73 -5.94
N VAL A 284 0.50 -17.55 -6.49
CA VAL A 284 1.30 -18.65 -7.06
C VAL A 284 2.69 -18.61 -6.47
N LEU A 285 3.10 -19.72 -5.84
CA LEU A 285 4.46 -19.94 -5.40
C LEU A 285 4.99 -21.23 -6.05
N ASN A 286 5.99 -21.09 -6.91
CA ASN A 286 6.68 -22.22 -7.51
C ASN A 286 8.16 -22.21 -7.16
N ILE A 287 8.58 -23.23 -6.40
CA ILE A 287 9.97 -23.43 -6.00
C ILE A 287 10.47 -24.82 -6.43
N SER A 288 9.79 -25.45 -7.38
CA SER A 288 10.08 -26.82 -7.80
C SER A 288 11.48 -26.98 -8.37
N LYS A 289 12.06 -28.17 -8.30
CA LYS A 289 13.40 -28.47 -8.85
C LYS A 289 14.48 -27.56 -8.24
N ASN A 290 14.61 -27.63 -6.92
CA ASN A 290 15.64 -26.97 -6.12
C ASN A 290 16.18 -27.98 -5.08
N GLN A 291 16.84 -27.51 -4.04
CA GLN A 291 17.40 -28.30 -2.93
C GLN A 291 16.84 -27.80 -1.59
N PHE A 292 15.58 -27.34 -1.57
CA PHE A 292 14.93 -26.92 -0.33
C PHE A 292 14.71 -28.12 0.59
N SER A 293 14.96 -27.94 1.89
CA SER A 293 14.86 -28.99 2.89
C SER A 293 13.99 -28.56 4.07
N GLY A 294 13.91 -29.39 5.11
CA GLY A 294 13.15 -29.07 6.31
C GLY A 294 11.64 -29.29 6.12
N LYS A 295 10.85 -28.71 7.03
CA LYS A 295 9.39 -28.89 7.09
C LYS A 295 8.67 -27.71 6.48
N ILE A 296 7.47 -27.94 5.94
CA ILE A 296 6.54 -26.84 5.64
C ILE A 296 6.12 -26.19 6.98
N PRO A 297 6.34 -24.89 7.20
CA PRO A 297 6.04 -24.24 8.47
C PRO A 297 4.53 -24.03 8.66
N ALA A 298 4.09 -24.01 9.92
CA ALA A 298 2.69 -23.74 10.28
C ALA A 298 2.22 -22.36 9.79
N ASP A 299 3.12 -21.40 9.61
CA ASP A 299 2.82 -20.05 9.15
C ASP A 299 2.27 -19.95 7.73
N ILE A 300 2.28 -21.04 6.96
CA ILE A 300 1.70 -21.13 5.62
C ILE A 300 0.24 -20.62 5.55
N HIS A 301 -0.54 -20.75 6.63
CA HIS A 301 -1.91 -20.23 6.72
C HIS A 301 -2.02 -18.71 6.53
N LYS A 302 -0.94 -17.94 6.76
CA LYS A 302 -0.92 -16.48 6.59
C LYS A 302 -1.07 -16.08 5.12
N ALA A 303 -0.67 -16.94 4.18
CA ALA A 303 -0.78 -16.73 2.73
C ALA A 303 -2.20 -17.07 2.23
N ASN A 304 -3.21 -16.41 2.78
CA ASN A 304 -4.62 -16.72 2.55
C ASN A 304 -5.11 -16.53 1.09
N ALA A 305 -4.39 -15.78 0.26
CA ALA A 305 -4.68 -15.61 -1.16
C ALA A 305 -4.08 -16.70 -2.06
N ILE A 306 -3.30 -17.64 -1.49
CA ILE A 306 -2.58 -18.62 -2.29
C ILE A 306 -3.55 -19.60 -2.97
N GLN A 307 -3.29 -19.83 -4.26
CA GLN A 307 -4.08 -20.67 -5.15
C GLN A 307 -3.26 -21.85 -5.66
N GLU A 308 -1.94 -21.68 -5.78
CA GLU A 308 -1.07 -22.70 -6.33
C GLU A 308 0.25 -22.79 -5.55
N ILE A 309 0.55 -24.00 -5.10
CA ILE A 309 1.78 -24.38 -4.42
C ILE A 309 2.46 -25.47 -5.26
N TRP A 310 3.66 -25.16 -5.77
CA TRP A 310 4.46 -26.07 -6.60
C TRP A 310 5.84 -26.29 -5.98
N PHE A 311 5.97 -27.30 -5.12
CA PHE A 311 7.17 -27.61 -4.33
C PHE A 311 7.86 -28.91 -4.79
N ALA A 312 7.50 -29.40 -5.97
CA ALA A 312 7.97 -30.69 -6.48
C ALA A 312 9.50 -30.75 -6.65
N ASN A 313 10.09 -31.94 -6.51
CA ASN A 313 11.52 -32.18 -6.71
C ASN A 313 12.38 -31.29 -5.79
N ASN A 314 12.26 -31.52 -4.49
CA ASN A 314 13.05 -30.91 -3.42
C ASN A 314 13.34 -31.97 -2.34
N ASP A 315 13.91 -31.55 -1.21
CA ASP A 315 14.31 -32.39 -0.08
C ASP A 315 13.43 -32.16 1.17
N PHE A 316 12.22 -31.60 1.02
CA PHE A 316 11.31 -31.36 2.14
C PHE A 316 10.94 -32.66 2.87
N ASP A 317 10.80 -32.62 4.18
CA ASP A 317 10.51 -33.77 5.03
C ASP A 317 9.42 -33.52 6.08
N GLY A 318 9.12 -34.57 6.85
CA GLY A 318 8.13 -34.55 7.92
C GLY A 318 6.69 -34.60 7.42
N SER A 319 5.75 -34.48 8.36
CA SER A 319 4.32 -34.48 8.05
C SER A 319 3.83 -33.12 7.55
N LEU A 320 2.80 -33.14 6.71
CA LEU A 320 2.11 -31.92 6.30
C LEU A 320 1.47 -31.23 7.54
N PRO A 321 1.71 -29.92 7.74
CA PRO A 321 1.08 -29.20 8.85
C PRO A 321 -0.42 -29.04 8.59
N HIS A 322 -1.26 -29.19 9.61
CA HIS A 322 -2.72 -29.04 9.49
C HIS A 322 -3.12 -27.67 8.87
N GLN A 323 -2.30 -26.64 9.08
CA GLN A 323 -2.48 -25.29 8.56
C GLN A 323 -2.57 -25.23 7.02
N ILE A 324 -1.96 -26.17 6.28
CA ILE A 324 -2.08 -26.19 4.82
C ILE A 324 -3.54 -26.40 4.37
N PHE A 325 -4.31 -27.17 5.14
CA PHE A 325 -5.71 -27.47 4.87
C PHE A 325 -6.67 -26.31 5.17
N THR A 326 -6.15 -25.22 5.75
CA THR A 326 -6.93 -23.99 5.99
C THR A 326 -6.93 -23.04 4.79
N LEU A 327 -6.12 -23.33 3.76
CA LEU A 327 -5.99 -22.52 2.54
C LEU A 327 -7.18 -22.72 1.59
N LYS A 328 -8.31 -22.10 1.91
CA LYS A 328 -9.58 -22.28 1.17
C LYS A 328 -9.52 -21.91 -0.31
N ASN A 329 -8.56 -21.08 -0.72
CA ASN A 329 -8.38 -20.68 -2.12
C ASN A 329 -7.49 -21.64 -2.93
N LEU A 330 -6.91 -22.67 -2.30
CA LEU A 330 -5.96 -23.56 -2.96
C LEU A 330 -6.65 -24.41 -4.04
N THR A 331 -6.06 -24.38 -5.23
CA THR A 331 -6.52 -25.12 -6.42
C THR A 331 -5.50 -26.15 -6.89
N HIS A 332 -4.20 -25.87 -6.69
CA HIS A 332 -3.12 -26.77 -7.07
C HIS A 332 -2.16 -26.95 -5.90
N LEU A 333 -1.98 -28.21 -5.50
CA LEU A 333 -0.98 -28.61 -4.52
C LEU A 333 -0.10 -29.69 -5.12
N ASN A 334 1.13 -29.32 -5.47
CA ASN A 334 2.13 -30.25 -5.97
C ASN A 334 3.32 -30.34 -5.01
N LEU A 335 3.44 -31.48 -4.36
CA LEU A 335 4.50 -31.81 -3.40
C LEU A 335 5.32 -33.03 -3.86
N SER A 336 5.21 -33.42 -5.13
CA SER A 336 5.79 -34.68 -5.62
C SER A 336 7.32 -34.73 -5.56
N SER A 337 7.90 -35.92 -5.42
CA SER A 337 9.35 -36.13 -5.36
C SER A 337 10.00 -35.29 -4.25
N ASN A 338 9.58 -35.57 -3.02
CA ASN A 338 10.13 -35.04 -1.77
C ASN A 338 10.28 -36.20 -0.77
N ARG A 339 10.46 -35.91 0.52
CA ARG A 339 10.56 -36.89 1.60
C ARG A 339 9.45 -36.73 2.65
N PHE A 340 8.30 -36.17 2.26
CA PHE A 340 7.16 -36.00 3.17
C PHE A 340 6.69 -37.36 3.71
N SER A 341 6.29 -37.39 4.98
CA SER A 341 5.94 -38.62 5.69
C SER A 341 4.68 -38.46 6.56
N GLY A 342 4.28 -39.53 7.23
CA GLY A 342 3.03 -39.57 8.00
C GLY A 342 1.81 -39.84 7.12
N ASN A 343 0.63 -39.68 7.69
CA ASN A 343 -0.63 -39.99 7.01
C ASN A 343 -1.12 -38.80 6.17
N ILE A 344 -1.82 -39.11 5.08
CA ILE A 344 -2.64 -38.13 4.37
C ILE A 344 -3.85 -37.83 5.27
N SER A 345 -3.97 -36.59 5.74
CA SER A 345 -5.03 -36.20 6.68
C SER A 345 -6.40 -36.13 5.99
N GLU A 346 -7.44 -36.58 6.69
CA GLU A 346 -8.86 -36.40 6.33
C GLU A 346 -9.21 -34.92 6.09
N SER A 347 -8.50 -33.99 6.75
CA SER A 347 -8.64 -32.54 6.55
C SER A 347 -8.32 -32.09 5.13
N VAL A 348 -7.80 -32.95 4.25
CA VAL A 348 -7.66 -32.66 2.81
C VAL A 348 -8.98 -32.22 2.19
N SER A 349 -10.13 -32.73 2.67
CA SER A 349 -11.46 -32.31 2.18
C SER A 349 -11.79 -30.84 2.42
N ASN A 350 -11.12 -30.19 3.38
CA ASN A 350 -11.28 -28.75 3.63
C ASN A 350 -10.83 -27.88 2.46
N LEU A 351 -10.03 -28.42 1.52
CA LEU A 351 -9.56 -27.72 0.33
C LEU A 351 -10.60 -27.80 -0.79
N GLU A 352 -11.80 -27.28 -0.55
CA GLU A 352 -12.98 -27.42 -1.43
C GLU A 352 -12.77 -26.98 -2.90
N ASN A 353 -11.80 -26.08 -3.14
CA ASN A 353 -11.45 -25.58 -4.47
C ASN A 353 -10.34 -26.38 -5.17
N LEU A 354 -9.81 -27.42 -4.54
CA LEU A 354 -8.68 -28.19 -5.05
C LEU A 354 -9.05 -28.93 -6.34
N ARG A 355 -8.18 -28.78 -7.34
CA ARG A 355 -8.30 -29.39 -8.68
C ARG A 355 -7.18 -30.37 -8.96
N TYR A 356 -6.01 -30.12 -8.38
CA TYR A 356 -4.80 -30.87 -8.61
C TYR A 356 -4.13 -31.19 -7.28
N LEU A 357 -4.05 -32.47 -6.94
CA LEU A 357 -3.32 -32.99 -5.79
C LEU A 357 -2.27 -33.98 -6.26
N ASN A 358 -1.01 -33.63 -6.10
CA ASN A 358 0.11 -34.49 -6.46
C ASN A 358 1.07 -34.66 -5.27
N LEU A 359 1.05 -35.86 -4.71
CA LEU A 359 1.88 -36.34 -3.61
C LEU A 359 2.80 -37.49 -4.05
N PHE A 360 2.94 -37.71 -5.37
CA PHE A 360 3.76 -38.76 -5.95
C PHE A 360 5.18 -38.79 -5.38
N ASP A 361 5.78 -39.96 -5.21
CA ASP A 361 7.20 -40.13 -4.86
C ASP A 361 7.55 -39.41 -3.55
N ASN A 362 6.99 -39.91 -2.45
CA ASN A 362 7.19 -39.45 -1.08
C ASN A 362 7.18 -40.66 -0.12
N ASN A 363 7.17 -40.42 1.18
CA ASN A 363 7.11 -41.45 2.23
C ASN A 363 5.77 -41.44 2.98
N PHE A 364 4.65 -41.04 2.33
CA PHE A 364 3.33 -41.07 2.97
C PHE A 364 2.93 -42.51 3.31
N MET A 365 2.29 -42.69 4.46
CA MET A 365 1.91 -44.00 5.00
C MET A 365 0.45 -44.02 5.46
N GLY A 366 -0.03 -45.21 5.86
CA GLY A 366 -1.41 -45.41 6.27
C GLY A 366 -2.36 -45.53 5.08
N SER A 367 -3.67 -45.44 5.35
CA SER A 367 -4.70 -45.57 4.33
C SER A 367 -4.93 -44.27 3.56
N ILE A 368 -5.44 -44.41 2.33
CA ILE A 368 -6.00 -43.27 1.58
C ILE A 368 -7.29 -42.82 2.31
N PRO A 369 -7.42 -41.55 2.71
CA PRO A 369 -8.64 -41.05 3.36
C PRO A 369 -9.82 -41.02 2.38
N SER A 370 -11.01 -41.46 2.83
CA SER A 370 -12.24 -41.46 2.03
C SER A 370 -12.72 -40.04 1.74
N GLU A 371 -12.35 -39.07 2.58
CA GLU A 371 -12.66 -37.65 2.48
C GLU A 371 -12.11 -36.99 1.20
N ILE A 372 -11.17 -37.62 0.49
CA ILE A 372 -10.79 -37.20 -0.87
C ILE A 372 -12.02 -37.15 -1.79
N GLY A 373 -13.01 -38.02 -1.58
CA GLY A 373 -14.29 -38.03 -2.27
C GLY A 373 -15.15 -36.78 -2.08
N GLU A 374 -14.84 -35.94 -1.09
CA GLU A 374 -15.56 -34.67 -0.85
C GLU A 374 -15.05 -33.54 -1.74
N LEU A 375 -13.89 -33.70 -2.38
CA LEU A 375 -13.27 -32.69 -3.23
C LEU A 375 -13.94 -32.59 -4.61
N LYS A 376 -15.09 -31.93 -4.69
CA LYS A 376 -15.96 -31.83 -5.89
C LYS A 376 -15.35 -31.07 -7.08
N ASN A 377 -14.14 -30.55 -6.94
CA ASN A 377 -13.39 -29.88 -8.00
C ASN A 377 -12.15 -30.65 -8.45
N LEU A 378 -11.82 -31.76 -7.78
CA LEU A 378 -10.61 -32.52 -8.03
C LEU A 378 -10.66 -33.21 -9.40
N LYS A 379 -9.63 -33.00 -10.19
CA LYS A 379 -9.45 -33.56 -11.54
C LYS A 379 -8.25 -34.49 -11.61
N PHE A 380 -7.18 -34.16 -10.87
CA PHE A 380 -5.94 -34.92 -10.86
C PHE A 380 -5.57 -35.33 -9.44
N LEU A 381 -5.45 -36.64 -9.23
CA LEU A 381 -4.98 -37.24 -7.99
C LEU A 381 -3.80 -38.16 -8.29
N SER A 382 -2.65 -37.85 -7.70
CA SER A 382 -1.48 -38.73 -7.76
C SER A 382 -0.90 -38.96 -6.38
N LEU A 383 -0.93 -40.21 -5.94
CA LEU A 383 -0.42 -40.72 -4.67
C LEU A 383 0.61 -41.86 -4.90
N GLY A 384 1.02 -42.09 -6.16
CA GLY A 384 1.90 -43.19 -6.50
C GLY A 384 3.27 -43.11 -5.84
N LYS A 385 3.98 -44.22 -5.74
CA LYS A 385 5.33 -44.33 -5.16
C LYS A 385 5.39 -43.75 -3.73
N ASN A 386 4.59 -44.35 -2.85
CA ASN A 386 4.54 -44.05 -1.43
C ASN A 386 4.45 -45.38 -0.64
N ASN A 387 4.25 -45.30 0.69
CA ASN A 387 4.07 -46.44 1.57
C ASN A 387 2.59 -46.58 2.02
N LEU A 388 1.64 -46.24 1.13
CA LEU A 388 0.21 -46.31 1.47
C LEU A 388 -0.26 -47.76 1.53
N THR A 389 -1.10 -48.05 2.53
CA THR A 389 -1.64 -49.39 2.82
C THR A 389 -3.17 -49.37 2.83
N GLY A 390 -3.80 -50.52 3.06
CA GLY A 390 -5.26 -50.63 3.12
C GLY A 390 -5.90 -50.66 1.72
N SER A 391 -7.23 -50.60 1.69
CA SER A 391 -7.99 -50.65 0.44
C SER A 391 -8.16 -49.27 -0.19
N ILE A 392 -8.35 -49.23 -1.50
CA ILE A 392 -8.82 -48.02 -2.21
C ILE A 392 -10.25 -47.72 -1.73
N PRO A 393 -10.53 -46.56 -1.12
CA PRO A 393 -11.90 -46.21 -0.69
C PRO A 393 -12.82 -46.00 -1.90
N PRO A 394 -14.00 -46.65 -1.96
CA PRO A 394 -15.00 -46.38 -3.00
C PRO A 394 -15.47 -44.92 -3.00
N GLU A 395 -15.42 -44.24 -1.85
CA GLU A 395 -15.82 -42.85 -1.67
C GLU A 395 -15.01 -41.88 -2.54
N ILE A 396 -13.80 -42.25 -3.01
CA ILE A 396 -13.02 -41.43 -3.96
C ILE A 396 -13.84 -41.08 -5.20
N ALA A 397 -14.76 -41.95 -5.62
CA ALA A 397 -15.67 -41.70 -6.74
C ALA A 397 -16.65 -40.52 -6.49
N GLY A 398 -16.79 -40.07 -5.25
CA GLY A 398 -17.50 -38.83 -4.90
C GLY A 398 -16.87 -37.58 -5.50
N ALA A 399 -15.57 -37.60 -5.81
CA ALA A 399 -14.89 -36.57 -6.60
C ALA A 399 -15.13 -36.84 -8.10
N ASP A 400 -16.38 -36.65 -8.52
CA ASP A 400 -16.93 -37.01 -9.83
C ASP A 400 -16.28 -36.32 -11.05
N LYS A 401 -15.47 -35.29 -10.82
CA LYS A 401 -14.66 -34.60 -11.85
C LYS A 401 -13.28 -35.20 -12.06
N LEU A 402 -12.92 -36.28 -11.38
CA LEU A 402 -11.63 -36.94 -11.55
C LEU A 402 -11.43 -37.41 -13.00
N GLU A 403 -10.31 -36.97 -13.57
CA GLU A 403 -9.83 -37.32 -14.91
C GLU A 403 -8.60 -38.23 -14.83
N SER A 404 -7.82 -38.15 -13.75
CA SER A 404 -6.61 -38.94 -13.56
C SER A 404 -6.44 -39.40 -12.12
N ILE A 405 -6.27 -40.71 -11.94
CA ILE A 405 -5.96 -41.36 -10.66
C ILE A 405 -4.69 -42.20 -10.83
N ALA A 406 -3.66 -41.85 -10.07
CA ALA A 406 -2.39 -42.56 -10.03
C ALA A 406 -2.10 -43.03 -8.59
N LEU A 407 -2.22 -44.33 -8.34
CA LEU A 407 -1.99 -44.97 -7.03
C LEU A 407 -0.91 -46.07 -7.07
N PHE A 408 -0.18 -46.15 -8.20
CA PHE A 408 0.81 -47.18 -8.46
C PHE A 408 2.00 -47.16 -7.48
N GLU A 409 2.77 -48.25 -7.40
CA GLU A 409 3.94 -48.36 -6.50
C GLU A 409 3.59 -48.03 -5.04
N ASN A 410 2.62 -48.74 -4.48
CA ASN A 410 2.22 -48.65 -3.06
C ASN A 410 2.03 -50.06 -2.48
N GLN A 411 1.43 -50.17 -1.30
CA GLN A 411 1.11 -51.43 -0.61
C GLN A 411 -0.42 -51.59 -0.49
N LEU A 412 -1.18 -51.12 -1.48
CA LEU A 412 -2.64 -51.16 -1.46
C LEU A 412 -3.13 -52.58 -1.65
N ILE A 413 -4.15 -52.95 -0.88
CA ILE A 413 -4.75 -54.30 -0.84
C ILE A 413 -6.24 -54.27 -1.20
N GLY A 414 -6.85 -55.45 -1.29
CA GLY A 414 -8.28 -55.58 -1.51
C GLY A 414 -8.68 -55.38 -2.98
N LYS A 415 -9.98 -55.22 -3.22
CA LYS A 415 -10.53 -55.15 -4.58
C LYS A 415 -10.44 -53.74 -5.15
N ILE A 416 -10.38 -53.64 -6.48
CA ILE A 416 -10.58 -52.38 -7.20
C ILE A 416 -12.06 -51.97 -7.06
N PRO A 417 -12.39 -50.81 -6.47
CA PRO A 417 -13.78 -50.38 -6.29
C PRO A 417 -14.51 -50.14 -7.62
N MET A 418 -15.75 -50.61 -7.74
CA MET A 418 -16.56 -50.45 -8.95
C MET A 418 -16.90 -48.98 -9.21
N GLU A 419 -17.06 -48.21 -8.15
CA GLU A 419 -17.38 -46.78 -8.16
C GLU A 419 -16.27 -45.97 -8.84
N VAL A 420 -15.00 -46.34 -8.64
CA VAL A 420 -13.84 -45.65 -9.24
C VAL A 420 -13.75 -45.94 -10.73
N VAL A 421 -13.93 -47.20 -11.14
CA VAL A 421 -13.80 -47.59 -12.56
C VAL A 421 -14.97 -47.10 -13.43
N THR A 422 -16.10 -46.76 -12.82
CA THR A 422 -17.30 -46.22 -13.49
C THR A 422 -17.33 -44.69 -13.57
N LEU A 423 -16.27 -44.01 -13.08
CA LEU A 423 -16.12 -42.56 -13.23
C LEU A 423 -16.09 -42.17 -14.72
N LYS A 424 -17.08 -41.37 -15.12
CA LYS A 424 -17.32 -41.00 -16.53
C LYS A 424 -16.22 -40.14 -17.14
N ASN A 425 -15.54 -39.33 -16.32
CA ASN A 425 -14.51 -38.41 -16.76
C ASN A 425 -13.10 -39.02 -16.66
N LEU A 426 -12.96 -40.22 -16.10
CA LEU A 426 -11.66 -40.82 -15.82
C LEU A 426 -11.00 -41.29 -17.13
N VAL A 427 -9.82 -40.74 -17.40
CA VAL A 427 -9.01 -41.02 -18.60
C VAL A 427 -7.78 -41.84 -18.25
N TYR A 428 -7.22 -41.62 -17.06
CA TYR A 428 -6.00 -42.27 -16.57
C TYR A 428 -6.28 -43.00 -15.26
N LEU A 429 -6.03 -44.31 -15.24
CA LEU A 429 -6.06 -45.13 -14.03
C LEU A 429 -4.79 -45.99 -13.95
N GLY A 430 -3.88 -45.60 -13.06
CA GLY A 430 -2.65 -46.36 -12.78
C GLY A 430 -2.68 -46.96 -11.39
N LEU A 431 -2.86 -48.28 -11.30
CA LEU A 431 -2.91 -49.07 -10.06
C LEU A 431 -1.81 -50.15 -9.99
N PHE A 432 -0.88 -50.14 -10.94
CA PHE A 432 0.18 -51.15 -11.05
C PHE A 432 1.14 -51.12 -9.85
N ASP A 433 1.93 -52.19 -9.67
CA ASP A 433 2.89 -52.33 -8.57
C ASP A 433 2.23 -52.13 -7.18
N ASN A 434 1.22 -52.95 -6.88
CA ASN A 434 0.49 -52.96 -5.60
C ASN A 434 0.20 -54.41 -5.17
N GLN A 435 -0.66 -54.59 -4.17
CA GLN A 435 -1.12 -55.89 -3.66
C GLN A 435 -2.64 -56.06 -3.84
N LEU A 436 -3.21 -55.44 -4.87
CA LEU A 436 -4.65 -55.49 -5.14
C LEU A 436 -5.05 -56.89 -5.58
N GLY A 437 -6.16 -57.39 -5.07
CA GLY A 437 -6.63 -58.75 -5.33
C GLY A 437 -8.09 -58.85 -5.70
N GLY A 438 -8.56 -60.09 -5.85
CA GLY A 438 -9.91 -60.38 -6.31
C GLY A 438 -10.11 -60.17 -7.81
N ASN A 439 -11.37 -60.00 -8.22
CA ASN A 439 -11.75 -60.02 -9.63
C ASN A 439 -11.79 -58.62 -10.25
N ILE A 440 -11.29 -58.50 -11.48
CA ILE A 440 -11.49 -57.32 -12.31
C ILE A 440 -12.94 -57.27 -12.78
N SER A 441 -13.65 -56.20 -12.42
CA SER A 441 -15.04 -55.98 -12.85
C SER A 441 -15.11 -55.67 -14.34
N ASN A 442 -16.04 -56.29 -15.08
CA ASN A 442 -16.25 -56.02 -16.52
C ASN A 442 -16.56 -54.54 -16.81
N GLN A 443 -17.14 -53.82 -15.84
CA GLN A 443 -17.45 -52.39 -15.96
C GLN A 443 -16.20 -51.54 -16.28
N ILE A 444 -14.99 -51.98 -15.90
CA ILE A 444 -13.75 -51.27 -16.25
C ILE A 444 -13.50 -51.25 -17.76
N PHE A 445 -13.94 -52.29 -18.48
CA PHE A 445 -13.78 -52.45 -19.92
C PHE A 445 -14.90 -51.79 -20.72
N GLU A 446 -16.02 -51.47 -20.06
CA GLU A 446 -17.13 -50.72 -20.65
C GLU A 446 -16.87 -49.20 -20.63
N ASN A 447 -15.88 -48.73 -19.86
CA ASN A 447 -15.56 -47.32 -19.76
C ASN A 447 -14.76 -46.82 -20.97
N SER A 448 -15.47 -46.39 -22.02
CA SER A 448 -14.84 -45.90 -23.26
C SER A 448 -13.91 -44.68 -23.13
N ASN A 449 -13.78 -44.07 -21.95
CA ASN A 449 -13.00 -42.85 -21.75
C ASN A 449 -11.52 -43.10 -21.41
N PHE A 450 -11.14 -44.33 -21.05
CA PHE A 450 -9.75 -44.64 -20.70
C PHE A 450 -8.80 -44.47 -21.90
N SER A 451 -7.77 -43.65 -21.71
CA SER A 451 -6.58 -43.60 -22.57
C SER A 451 -5.36 -44.26 -21.92
N TYR A 452 -5.46 -44.57 -20.62
CA TYR A 452 -4.43 -45.27 -19.87
C TYR A 452 -5.08 -46.09 -18.74
N LEU A 453 -4.81 -47.38 -18.72
CA LEU A 453 -5.26 -48.31 -17.69
C LEU A 453 -4.15 -49.33 -17.42
N ARG A 454 -3.47 -49.22 -16.27
CA ARG A 454 -2.43 -50.17 -15.87
C ARG A 454 -2.72 -50.76 -14.51
N LEU A 455 -2.86 -52.08 -14.49
CA LEU A 455 -3.17 -52.92 -13.32
C LEU A 455 -2.09 -54.00 -13.10
N ASN A 456 -0.99 -53.96 -13.85
CA ASN A 456 0.03 -55.00 -13.81
C ASN A 456 0.77 -55.06 -12.47
N ASN A 457 1.40 -56.19 -12.17
CA ASN A 457 2.13 -56.43 -10.92
C ASN A 457 1.25 -56.20 -9.68
N ASN A 458 0.21 -57.03 -9.58
CA ASN A 458 -0.77 -57.08 -8.48
C ASN A 458 -1.10 -58.57 -8.18
N LEU A 459 -2.13 -58.82 -7.37
CA LEU A 459 -2.62 -60.15 -6.99
C LEU A 459 -4.03 -60.43 -7.55
N LEU A 460 -4.37 -59.85 -8.71
CA LEU A 460 -5.71 -59.99 -9.29
C LEU A 460 -5.91 -61.40 -9.83
N GLU A 461 -7.04 -62.03 -9.48
CA GLU A 461 -7.22 -63.47 -9.67
C GLU A 461 -8.02 -63.81 -10.93
N GLN A 462 -8.89 -62.89 -11.38
CA GLN A 462 -9.82 -63.14 -12.47
C GLN A 462 -10.01 -61.91 -13.35
N VAL A 463 -10.04 -62.14 -14.66
CA VAL A 463 -10.38 -61.16 -15.68
C VAL A 463 -11.28 -61.81 -16.73
N ASN A 464 -12.28 -61.08 -17.22
CA ASN A 464 -13.13 -61.56 -18.31
C ASN A 464 -12.45 -61.29 -19.66
N TYR A 465 -11.94 -62.34 -20.30
CA TYR A 465 -11.19 -62.23 -21.55
C TYR A 465 -12.00 -61.66 -22.71
N ASP A 466 -13.28 -62.02 -22.81
CA ASP A 466 -14.16 -61.49 -23.86
C ASP A 466 -14.36 -59.99 -23.72
N SER A 467 -14.66 -59.52 -22.51
CA SER A 467 -14.84 -58.09 -22.21
C SER A 467 -13.54 -57.33 -22.41
N LEU A 468 -12.40 -57.91 -22.02
CA LEU A 468 -11.08 -57.33 -22.25
C LEU A 468 -10.82 -57.14 -23.75
N CYS A 469 -10.99 -58.19 -24.56
CA CYS A 469 -10.76 -58.10 -26.01
C CYS A 469 -11.78 -57.22 -26.74
N GLN A 470 -13.00 -57.08 -26.21
CA GLN A 470 -14.07 -56.27 -26.80
C GLN A 470 -14.06 -54.81 -26.32
N SER A 471 -13.21 -54.45 -25.36
CA SER A 471 -13.16 -53.09 -24.78
C SER A 471 -12.78 -52.00 -25.79
N GLY A 472 -12.15 -52.39 -26.90
CA GLY A 472 -11.62 -51.46 -27.90
C GLY A 472 -10.31 -50.78 -27.49
N TYR A 473 -9.75 -51.11 -26.33
CA TYR A 473 -8.44 -50.60 -25.91
C TYR A 473 -7.31 -51.29 -26.66
N ASN A 474 -6.19 -50.58 -26.82
CA ASN A 474 -5.00 -51.11 -27.47
C ASN A 474 -4.15 -51.93 -26.49
N TRP A 475 -4.62 -53.12 -26.14
CA TRP A 475 -3.93 -54.07 -25.25
C TRP A 475 -2.59 -54.56 -25.77
N GLY A 476 -2.27 -54.36 -27.06
CA GLY A 476 -0.94 -54.62 -27.61
C GLY A 476 0.09 -53.53 -27.29
N ASN A 477 -0.31 -52.46 -26.59
CA ASN A 477 0.58 -51.40 -26.13
C ASN A 477 0.60 -51.34 -24.59
N SER A 478 1.48 -52.16 -24.02
CA SER A 478 1.73 -52.30 -22.57
C SER A 478 2.18 -51.00 -21.88
N ILE A 479 2.56 -49.96 -22.64
CA ILE A 479 2.85 -48.63 -22.07
C ILE A 479 1.58 -47.96 -21.52
N TYR A 480 0.42 -48.19 -22.15
CA TYR A 480 -0.83 -47.51 -21.80
C TYR A 480 -1.87 -48.46 -21.23
N PHE A 481 -1.92 -49.71 -21.70
CA PHE A 481 -2.92 -50.69 -21.28
C PHE A 481 -2.22 -51.98 -20.87
N ASP A 482 -2.31 -52.33 -19.59
CA ASP A 482 -1.54 -53.44 -19.04
C ASP A 482 -2.24 -54.10 -17.85
N VAL A 483 -2.37 -55.42 -17.92
CA VAL A 483 -2.91 -56.27 -16.83
C VAL A 483 -1.96 -57.44 -16.52
N SER A 484 -0.75 -57.46 -17.07
CA SER A 484 0.21 -58.56 -16.86
C SER A 484 0.61 -58.74 -15.40
N ASP A 485 1.33 -59.81 -15.10
CA ASP A 485 1.94 -60.01 -13.77
C ASP A 485 0.90 -59.95 -12.63
N ASN A 486 -0.17 -60.74 -12.79
CA ASN A 486 -1.24 -60.95 -11.82
C ASN A 486 -1.46 -62.46 -11.65
N ASP A 487 -2.25 -62.87 -10.65
CA ASP A 487 -2.52 -64.27 -10.31
C ASP A 487 -3.66 -64.89 -11.18
N PHE A 488 -3.65 -64.59 -12.49
CA PHE A 488 -4.62 -65.18 -13.41
C PHE A 488 -4.38 -66.68 -13.62
N LYS A 489 -5.45 -67.47 -13.57
CA LYS A 489 -5.38 -68.93 -13.73
C LYS A 489 -5.11 -69.39 -15.17
N GLU A 490 -5.45 -68.55 -16.14
CA GLU A 490 -5.32 -68.84 -17.56
C GLU A 490 -4.38 -67.79 -18.18
N GLU A 491 -3.71 -68.15 -19.28
CA GLU A 491 -2.87 -67.21 -20.02
C GLU A 491 -3.71 -66.10 -20.66
N LEU A 492 -3.12 -64.89 -20.77
CA LEU A 492 -3.80 -63.76 -21.39
C LEU A 492 -4.10 -64.03 -22.88
N PRO A 493 -5.27 -63.60 -23.39
CA PRO A 493 -5.74 -63.93 -24.73
C PRO A 493 -4.89 -63.25 -25.81
N SER A 494 -4.95 -63.77 -27.04
CA SER A 494 -4.14 -63.24 -28.17
C SER A 494 -4.37 -61.75 -28.50
N CYS A 495 -5.53 -61.17 -28.15
CA CYS A 495 -5.79 -59.73 -28.30
C CYS A 495 -4.87 -58.86 -27.42
N PHE A 496 -4.32 -59.45 -26.35
CA PHE A 496 -3.30 -58.86 -25.48
C PHE A 496 -1.86 -59.11 -26.02
N SER A 497 -1.68 -59.98 -27.02
CA SER A 497 -0.34 -60.35 -27.49
C SER A 497 0.37 -59.20 -28.24
N GLU A 498 1.61 -58.92 -27.84
CA GLU A 498 2.52 -57.92 -28.43
C GLU A 498 3.03 -58.31 -29.84
N ARG A 499 2.18 -58.83 -30.74
CA ARG A 499 2.64 -59.15 -32.10
C ARG A 499 3.22 -57.93 -32.83
N VAL A 500 2.80 -56.72 -32.48
CA VAL A 500 3.31 -55.49 -33.11
C VAL A 500 4.66 -55.05 -32.53
N PHE A 501 4.94 -55.29 -31.25
CA PHE A 501 6.21 -54.86 -30.65
C PHE A 501 7.37 -55.78 -31.06
N TYR A 502 7.14 -57.11 -31.13
CA TYR A 502 8.17 -58.02 -31.62
C TYR A 502 8.45 -57.87 -33.13
N GLU A 503 7.49 -57.50 -33.97
CA GLU A 503 7.74 -57.26 -35.41
C GLU A 503 8.51 -55.94 -35.67
N ILE A 504 8.29 -54.90 -34.86
CA ILE A 504 9.05 -53.64 -34.96
C ILE A 504 10.44 -53.77 -34.30
N TYR A 505 10.56 -54.45 -33.17
CA TYR A 505 11.84 -54.61 -32.47
C TYR A 505 12.76 -55.63 -33.18
N SER A 506 12.22 -56.71 -33.76
CA SER A 506 13.00 -57.66 -34.57
C SER A 506 13.44 -57.08 -35.91
N SER A 507 12.66 -56.17 -36.53
CA SER A 507 13.08 -55.47 -37.76
C SER A 507 14.16 -54.40 -37.51
N PHE A 508 14.28 -53.87 -36.29
CA PHE A 508 15.38 -52.99 -35.90
C PHE A 508 16.67 -53.74 -35.50
N LYS A 509 16.58 -54.97 -34.98
CA LYS A 509 17.76 -55.75 -34.55
C LYS A 509 18.56 -56.42 -35.69
N PHE A 510 18.04 -56.42 -36.92
CA PHE A 510 18.76 -56.86 -38.13
C PHE A 510 19.29 -55.70 -39.00
N ARG A 511 19.28 -54.46 -38.49
CA ARG A 511 19.98 -53.32 -39.09
C ARG A 511 20.71 -52.48 -38.03
N LYS A 512 21.68 -53.10 -37.35
CA LYS A 512 22.97 -52.49 -36.96
C LYS A 512 23.90 -53.52 -36.37
#